data_AF-A0AAF3F023-F1
#
_entry.id   AF-A0AAF3F023-F1
#
_cell.length_a   1.000
_cell.length_b   1.000
_cell.length_c   1.000
_cell.angle_alpha   90.00
_cell.angle_beta   90.00
_cell.angle_gamma   90.00
#
_symmetry.space_group_name_H-M   'P 1'
#
loop_
_entity.id
_entity.type
_entity.pdbx_description
1 polymer ?
#
loop_
_entity_poly.entity_id
_entity_poly.type
_entity_poly.pdbx_seq_one_letter_code
_entity_poly.pdbx_strand_id
1 'polypeptide(L)'
;MIRDALQSGFQPSYIETLQAQTRRAPELRKLFEGIFSAFEKVECFMAKTPSEHVLNASGEIRAQDCGDRFLGDLCECANHVLENLVPKKFMGNHLTGNTLKRYVENLVDHIKENNHKAIGSAFQATSELFFEKAKAAAAEYFAAAHDQLMRASGHHPINPKEYEETLKKFVDEALQEYSSKPLFGTQEVKGKTLLALKESLEAKCQEKLLSNRSRFRDFLMADAVQQSSELYEKGMKPDFGDSLLGKATVEQVKDRHEKAFPEAMSLFENAVEPFNDEVDLIERKRSLLTKMILTRFEDLQNDNLVVQLNASLDSMINALADNYGKYLKEQVPLVKKLDEIRMFIERGMNALNTNFEASKAQFIIDISQLMPKLDLNMLRQMIDNFKDAKGALFKRCEDHFESEVRAHFNMEKLRNKMIDMRHRQNEAQKRLQAEQGRIQEQLTDTQQQLDEEKRKREAAGKSNDLNPIFFLFKQMNEQTQQQLENAREERQRKEMREAQEEANRLEKEGNEARIRMEQRRAENERNERNREEDRNEREAERALL
;
A
#
# COMPACT_ATOMS: atom_id res chain seq x y z
N MET A 1 7.47 67.07 17.57
CA MET A 1 8.07 66.33 16.44
C MET A 1 9.59 66.15 16.57
N ILE A 2 10.46 67.16 16.42
CA ILE A 2 11.93 66.95 16.61
C ILE A 2 12.30 66.65 18.08
N ARG A 3 11.53 67.18 19.04
CA ARG A 3 11.71 66.91 20.48
C ARG A 3 11.30 65.49 20.90
N ASP A 4 10.39 64.86 20.16
CA ASP A 4 9.90 63.50 20.45
C ASP A 4 10.85 62.44 19.87
N ALA A 5 11.50 62.74 18.72
CA ALA A 5 12.56 61.90 18.14
C ALA A 5 13.87 61.88 18.97
N LEU A 6 14.03 62.81 19.92
CA LEU A 6 15.14 62.81 20.89
C LEU A 6 14.80 62.09 22.20
N GLN A 7 13.53 61.71 22.40
CA GLN A 7 13.10 60.91 23.54
C GLN A 7 13.07 59.41 23.24
N SER A 8 12.98 59.01 21.96
CA SER A 8 13.07 57.61 21.58
C SER A 8 14.51 57.12 21.52
N GLY A 9 14.80 55.96 22.10
CA GLY A 9 16.08 55.26 21.96
C GLY A 9 16.37 54.81 20.51
N PHE A 10 15.37 54.83 19.62
CA PHE A 10 15.55 54.57 18.18
C PHE A 10 16.16 55.76 17.45
N GLN A 11 17.23 55.51 16.68
CA GLN A 11 18.10 56.56 16.14
C GLN A 11 18.23 56.46 14.60
N PRO A 12 17.27 57.02 13.85
CA PRO A 12 17.26 56.97 12.37
C PRO A 12 18.54 57.56 11.75
N SER A 13 19.07 58.63 12.35
CA SER A 13 20.27 59.34 11.90
C SER A 13 21.54 58.46 11.92
N TYR A 14 21.59 57.44 12.78
CA TYR A 14 22.73 56.53 12.84
C TYR A 14 22.75 55.59 11.61
N ILE A 15 21.58 55.09 11.20
CA ILE A 15 21.43 54.28 9.99
C ILE A 15 21.75 55.10 8.75
N GLU A 16 21.24 56.34 8.68
CA GLU A 16 21.55 57.27 7.59
C GLU A 16 23.06 57.57 7.53
N THR A 17 23.72 57.72 8.68
CA THR A 17 25.19 57.89 8.76
C THR A 17 25.92 56.63 8.29
N LEU A 18 25.40 55.44 8.59
CA LEU A 18 25.96 54.18 8.11
C LEU A 18 25.82 54.01 6.60
N GLN A 19 24.78 54.58 5.98
CA GLN A 19 24.53 54.52 4.53
C GLN A 19 25.27 55.61 3.74
N ALA A 20 25.36 56.83 4.29
CA ALA A 20 25.86 58.01 3.58
C ALA A 20 27.40 58.08 3.45
N GLN A 21 28.15 57.23 4.17
CA GLN A 21 29.62 57.33 4.20
C GLN A 21 30.29 56.74 2.95
N THR A 22 30.31 57.53 1.89
CA THR A 22 31.03 57.32 0.62
C THR A 22 32.56 57.26 0.75
N ARG A 23 33.17 57.52 1.92
CA ARG A 23 34.63 57.48 2.12
C ARG A 23 35.19 56.19 2.76
N ARG A 24 34.37 55.14 2.94
CA ARG A 24 34.81 53.88 3.54
C ARG A 24 35.71 53.05 2.61
N ALA A 25 36.55 52.21 3.21
CA ALA A 25 37.28 51.17 2.50
C ALA A 25 36.33 50.30 1.65
N PRO A 26 36.73 49.85 0.44
CA PRO A 26 35.86 49.10 -0.47
C PRO A 26 35.19 47.88 0.16
N GLU A 27 35.89 47.18 1.06
CA GLU A 27 35.41 45.99 1.76
C GLU A 27 34.25 46.33 2.71
N LEU A 28 34.37 47.43 3.45
CA LEU A 28 33.31 47.90 4.35
C LEU A 28 32.11 48.38 3.56
N ARG A 29 32.30 49.10 2.45
CA ARG A 29 31.18 49.53 1.60
C ARG A 29 30.38 48.33 1.10
N LYS A 30 31.06 47.31 0.56
CA LYS A 30 30.42 46.05 0.12
C LYS A 30 29.66 45.36 1.26
N LEU A 31 30.21 45.34 2.46
CA LEU A 31 29.53 44.76 3.63
C LEU A 31 28.22 45.49 3.95
N PHE A 32 28.23 46.83 3.98
CA PHE A 32 27.03 47.61 4.28
C PHE A 32 25.98 47.49 3.17
N GLU A 33 26.39 47.54 1.89
CA GLU A 33 25.49 47.23 0.77
C GLU A 33 24.86 45.84 0.91
N GLY A 34 25.65 44.83 1.33
CA GLY A 34 25.18 43.49 1.64
C GLY A 34 24.15 43.44 2.77
N ILE A 35 24.38 44.15 3.88
CA ILE A 35 23.43 44.23 4.99
C ILE A 35 22.11 44.86 4.53
N PHE A 36 22.15 46.03 3.90
CA PHE A 36 20.93 46.74 3.48
C PHE A 36 20.17 46.05 2.34
N SER A 37 20.82 45.16 1.59
CA SER A 37 20.16 44.31 0.59
C SER A 37 19.59 43.01 1.17
N ALA A 38 20.13 42.51 2.28
CA ALA A 38 19.70 41.27 2.91
C ALA A 38 18.47 41.42 3.83
N PHE A 39 18.21 42.64 4.34
CA PHE A 39 17.14 42.90 5.31
C PHE A 39 16.12 43.90 4.76
N GLU A 40 14.82 43.60 4.92
CA GLU A 40 13.72 44.52 4.51
C GLU A 40 13.72 45.83 5.32
N LYS A 41 14.14 45.76 6.58
CA LYS A 41 14.20 46.90 7.51
C LYS A 41 15.41 46.74 8.41
N VAL A 42 16.19 47.80 8.57
CA VAL A 42 17.33 47.87 9.50
C VAL A 42 17.10 49.05 10.43
N GLU A 43 17.02 48.78 11.74
CA GLU A 43 16.81 49.78 12.77
C GLU A 43 17.92 49.72 13.81
N CYS A 44 18.21 50.84 14.46
CA CYS A 44 19.19 50.94 15.54
C CYS A 44 18.52 51.51 16.79
N PHE A 45 18.66 50.79 17.90
CA PHE A 45 18.23 51.20 19.23
C PHE A 45 19.45 51.45 20.10
N MET A 46 19.55 52.63 20.71
CA MET A 46 20.62 53.02 21.62
C MET A 46 20.07 53.19 23.04
N ALA A 47 20.30 52.19 23.89
CA ALA A 47 19.95 52.25 25.30
C ALA A 47 21.03 52.99 26.12
N LYS A 48 20.64 53.59 27.26
CA LYS A 48 21.59 54.03 28.28
C LYS A 48 22.31 52.85 28.92
N THR A 49 23.50 53.11 29.47
CA THR A 49 24.23 52.10 30.24
C THR A 49 23.41 51.71 31.47
N PRO A 50 23.30 50.40 31.80
CA PRO A 50 22.70 49.97 33.07
C PRO A 50 23.54 50.47 34.26
N SER A 51 22.97 50.39 35.46
CA SER A 51 23.68 50.79 36.69
C SER A 51 24.97 49.98 36.91
N GLU A 52 25.92 50.55 37.65
CA GLU A 52 27.15 49.83 38.05
C GLU A 52 26.85 48.58 38.88
N HIS A 53 25.73 48.56 39.62
CA HIS A 53 25.32 47.39 40.38
C HIS A 53 24.99 46.22 39.44
N VAL A 54 24.27 46.48 38.35
CA VAL A 54 23.97 45.48 37.31
C VAL A 54 25.23 45.04 36.57
N LEU A 55 26.13 45.97 36.25
CA LEU A 55 27.38 45.65 35.55
C LEU A 55 28.31 44.74 36.37
N ASN A 56 28.24 44.83 37.71
CA ASN A 56 29.09 44.06 38.62
C ASN A 56 28.34 42.87 39.28
N ALA A 57 27.09 42.61 38.87
CA ALA A 57 26.30 41.54 39.46
C ALA A 57 26.80 40.16 38.99
N SER A 58 27.06 39.26 39.94
CA SER A 58 27.37 37.84 39.70
C SER A 58 26.17 36.91 39.93
N GLY A 59 25.00 37.48 40.24
CA GLY A 59 23.79 36.76 40.63
C GLY A 59 22.52 37.37 40.04
N GLU A 60 21.40 37.11 40.70
CA GLU A 60 20.07 37.53 40.23
C GLU A 60 19.91 39.06 40.28
N ILE A 61 19.46 39.65 39.17
CA ILE A 61 19.27 41.10 39.02
C ILE A 61 17.78 41.40 39.11
N ARG A 62 17.39 42.35 39.97
CA ARG A 62 16.00 42.84 40.06
C ARG A 62 15.82 44.07 39.19
N ALA A 63 14.58 44.32 38.75
CA ALA A 63 14.28 45.50 37.93
C ALA A 63 14.73 46.81 38.58
N GLN A 64 14.52 46.98 39.89
CA GLN A 64 14.96 48.16 40.64
C GLN A 64 16.47 48.42 40.58
N ASP A 65 17.27 47.38 40.30
CA ASP A 65 18.73 47.49 40.27
C ASP A 65 19.23 48.11 38.95
N CYS A 66 18.43 48.05 37.88
CA CYS A 66 18.77 48.48 36.53
C CYS A 66 18.89 50.01 36.36
N GLY A 67 18.22 50.77 37.22
CA GLY A 67 18.09 52.23 37.12
C GLY A 67 16.99 52.68 36.16
N ASP A 68 16.25 53.71 36.56
CA ASP A 68 14.99 54.14 35.91
C ASP A 68 15.15 54.49 34.43
N ARG A 69 16.29 55.09 34.05
CA ARG A 69 16.53 55.51 32.65
C ARG A 69 16.73 54.31 31.73
N PHE A 70 17.54 53.32 32.15
CA PHE A 70 17.78 52.12 31.36
C PHE A 70 16.52 51.24 31.29
N LEU A 71 15.77 51.13 32.38
CA LEU A 71 14.46 50.47 32.37
C LEU A 71 13.47 51.16 31.43
N GLY A 72 13.43 52.49 31.43
CA GLY A 72 12.61 53.27 30.50
C GLY A 72 12.92 52.94 29.05
N ASP A 73 14.20 52.96 28.68
CA ASP A 73 14.68 52.57 27.35
C ASP A 73 14.30 51.12 27.00
N LEU A 74 14.49 50.17 27.93
CA LEU A 74 14.11 48.77 27.71
C LEU A 74 12.61 48.58 27.49
N CYS A 75 11.77 49.28 28.27
CA CYS A 75 10.33 49.27 28.09
C CYS A 75 9.94 49.85 26.73
N GLU A 76 10.57 50.93 26.30
CA GLU A 76 10.37 51.50 24.97
C GLU A 76 10.73 50.50 23.86
N CYS A 77 11.90 49.86 23.96
CA CYS A 77 12.35 48.85 23.00
C CYS A 77 11.41 47.64 22.95
N ALA A 78 11.01 47.13 24.12
CA ALA A 78 10.09 46.00 24.23
C ALA A 78 8.74 46.35 23.59
N ASN A 79 8.18 47.52 23.88
CA ASN A 79 6.93 47.98 23.27
C ASN A 79 7.08 48.10 21.75
N HIS A 80 8.16 48.71 21.26
CA HIS A 80 8.41 48.82 19.82
C HIS A 80 8.46 47.44 19.14
N VAL A 81 9.16 46.46 19.71
CA VAL A 81 9.29 45.12 19.13
C VAL A 81 7.96 44.34 19.20
N LEU A 82 7.25 44.43 20.33
CA LEU A 82 6.02 43.66 20.57
C LEU A 82 4.78 44.26 19.91
N GLU A 83 4.74 45.57 19.68
CA GLU A 83 3.66 46.23 18.93
C GLU A 83 3.87 46.09 17.41
N ASN A 84 5.12 45.96 16.96
CA ASN A 84 5.47 45.82 15.54
C ASN A 84 5.91 44.40 15.18
N LEU A 85 5.13 43.38 15.59
CA LEU A 85 5.41 41.98 15.25
C LEU A 85 5.44 41.79 13.72
N VAL A 86 6.61 41.39 13.20
CA VAL A 86 6.78 41.07 11.78
C VAL A 86 6.60 39.57 11.56
N PRO A 87 5.54 39.12 10.87
CA PRO A 87 5.36 37.70 10.58
C PRO A 87 6.53 37.19 9.73
N LYS A 88 7.10 36.04 10.10
CA LYS A 88 8.23 35.46 9.36
C LYS A 88 7.81 35.16 7.93
N LYS A 89 8.47 35.80 6.97
CA LYS A 89 8.27 35.58 5.54
C LYS A 89 9.40 34.77 4.93
N PHE A 90 9.07 34.06 3.86
CA PHE A 90 10.01 33.41 2.96
C PHE A 90 9.47 33.48 1.53
N MET A 91 10.21 34.09 0.60
CA MET A 91 9.73 34.46 -0.75
C MET A 91 8.42 35.26 -0.75
N GLY A 92 8.31 36.22 0.16
CA GLY A 92 7.09 37.00 0.32
C GLY A 92 5.90 36.24 0.94
N ASN A 93 6.00 34.91 1.13
CA ASN A 93 4.95 34.10 1.75
C ASN A 93 5.15 33.99 3.26
N HIS A 94 4.05 34.06 4.02
CA HIS A 94 4.08 33.88 5.46
C HIS A 94 4.33 32.41 5.83
N LEU A 95 5.23 32.19 6.79
CA LEU A 95 5.51 30.85 7.32
C LEU A 95 4.56 30.53 8.48
N THR A 96 3.97 29.33 8.44
CA THR A 96 3.28 28.76 9.60
C THR A 96 4.28 28.20 10.61
N GLY A 97 3.87 28.04 11.87
CA GLY A 97 4.73 27.46 12.92
C GLY A 97 5.28 26.07 12.55
N ASN A 98 4.46 25.20 11.96
CA ASN A 98 4.89 23.89 11.48
C ASN A 98 5.94 23.98 10.36
N THR A 99 5.82 24.98 9.48
CA THR A 99 6.81 25.21 8.43
C THR A 99 8.12 25.70 9.00
N LEU A 100 8.05 26.63 9.96
CA LEU A 100 9.22 27.17 10.64
C LEU A 100 9.98 26.06 11.39
N LYS A 101 9.26 25.16 12.07
CA LYS A 101 9.85 23.99 12.73
C LYS A 101 10.66 23.14 11.76
N ARG A 102 10.05 22.70 10.65
CA ARG A 102 10.72 21.88 9.62
C ARG A 102 11.91 22.60 8.98
N TYR A 103 11.78 23.91 8.78
CA TYR A 103 12.87 24.74 8.27
C TYR A 103 14.08 24.73 9.20
N VAL A 104 13.85 24.87 10.52
CA VAL A 104 14.91 24.83 11.52
C VAL A 104 15.54 23.43 11.61
N GLU A 105 14.73 22.38 11.60
CA GLU A 105 15.22 20.98 11.61
C GLU A 105 16.14 20.72 10.40
N ASN A 106 15.68 21.01 9.18
CA ASN A 106 16.48 20.83 7.96
C ASN A 106 17.78 21.64 7.99
N LEU A 107 17.73 22.89 8.48
CA LEU A 107 18.91 23.74 8.58
C LEU A 107 19.93 23.16 9.57
N VAL A 108 19.47 22.68 10.73
CA VAL A 108 20.34 22.08 11.75
C VAL A 108 21.00 20.81 11.22
N ASP A 109 20.24 19.94 10.56
CA ASP A 109 20.76 18.69 10.01
C ASP A 109 21.81 18.96 8.93
N HIS A 110 21.55 19.89 8.01
CA HIS A 110 22.56 20.29 7.02
C HIS A 110 23.80 20.93 7.62
N ILE A 111 23.70 21.71 8.70
CA ILE A 111 24.86 22.28 9.37
C ILE A 111 25.71 21.18 10.02
N LYS A 112 25.06 20.18 10.65
CA LYS A 112 25.73 19.03 11.27
C LYS A 112 26.43 18.15 10.23
N GLU A 113 25.77 17.88 9.10
CA GLU A 113 26.31 17.03 8.04
C GLU A 113 27.47 17.67 7.27
N ASN A 114 27.47 19.00 7.10
CA ASN A 114 28.41 19.70 6.23
C ASN A 114 29.58 20.40 6.95
N ASN A 115 29.89 20.04 8.20
CA ASN A 115 31.03 20.57 8.97
C ASN A 115 31.23 22.10 8.82
N HIS A 116 30.14 22.87 8.98
CA HIS A 116 30.16 24.35 8.96
C HIS A 116 30.56 25.06 7.65
N LYS A 117 30.48 24.43 6.47
CA LYS A 117 30.49 25.19 5.19
C LYS A 117 29.16 25.97 5.06
N ALA A 118 29.15 27.18 5.61
CA ALA A 118 27.95 27.80 6.22
C ALA A 118 26.94 28.51 5.30
N ILE A 119 27.27 28.91 4.06
CA ILE A 119 26.36 29.75 3.24
C ILE A 119 25.64 28.95 2.15
N GLY A 120 26.36 28.05 1.46
CA GLY A 120 25.76 27.20 0.42
C GLY A 120 24.78 26.17 0.98
N SER A 121 25.08 25.62 2.17
CA SER A 121 24.27 24.59 2.83
C SER A 121 22.91 25.13 3.28
N ALA A 122 22.83 26.34 3.84
CA ALA A 122 21.56 26.93 4.25
C ALA A 122 20.64 27.21 3.05
N PHE A 123 21.19 27.74 1.95
CA PHE A 123 20.42 27.97 0.72
C PHE A 123 19.91 26.66 0.12
N GLN A 124 20.76 25.62 0.08
CA GLN A 124 20.39 24.31 -0.41
C GLN A 124 19.30 23.64 0.46
N ALA A 125 19.48 23.61 1.79
CA ALA A 125 18.49 23.06 2.74
C ALA A 125 17.12 23.68 2.54
N THR A 126 17.14 25.00 2.31
CA THR A 126 15.91 25.73 2.10
C THR A 126 15.29 25.38 0.75
N SER A 127 16.08 25.37 -0.31
CA SER A 127 15.60 24.98 -1.64
C SER A 127 14.96 23.60 -1.63
N GLU A 128 15.59 22.62 -0.99
CA GLU A 128 15.10 21.25 -0.85
C GLU A 128 13.75 21.20 -0.11
N LEU A 129 13.60 21.93 1.00
CA LEU A 129 12.32 22.00 1.72
C LEU A 129 11.17 22.53 0.85
N PHE A 130 11.43 23.56 0.04
CA PHE A 130 10.42 24.14 -0.84
C PHE A 130 10.08 23.22 -2.01
N PHE A 131 11.07 22.51 -2.55
CA PHE A 131 10.84 21.47 -3.54
C PHE A 131 9.96 20.36 -2.99
N GLU A 132 10.26 19.84 -1.81
CA GLU A 132 9.47 18.77 -1.19
C GLU A 132 8.03 19.22 -0.89
N LYS A 133 7.84 20.46 -0.43
CA LYS A 133 6.50 21.01 -0.25
C LYS A 133 5.72 21.13 -1.56
N ALA A 134 6.36 21.59 -2.64
CA ALA A 134 5.70 21.71 -3.92
C ALA A 134 5.37 20.33 -4.51
N LYS A 135 6.27 19.34 -4.36
CA LYS A 135 5.99 17.94 -4.73
C LYS A 135 4.80 17.38 -3.97
N ALA A 136 4.77 17.59 -2.65
CA ALA A 136 3.68 17.13 -1.79
C ALA A 136 2.35 17.74 -2.24
N ALA A 137 2.30 19.05 -2.47
CA ALA A 137 1.09 19.73 -2.94
C ALA A 137 0.61 19.20 -4.31
N ALA A 138 1.52 18.97 -5.26
CA ALA A 138 1.19 18.39 -6.56
C ALA A 138 0.67 16.94 -6.44
N ALA A 139 1.30 16.13 -5.59
CA ALA A 139 0.86 14.75 -5.35
C ALA A 139 -0.51 14.70 -4.64
N GLU A 140 -0.77 15.62 -3.71
CA GLU A 140 -2.07 15.78 -3.06
C GLU A 140 -3.14 16.21 -4.06
N TYR A 141 -2.83 17.13 -4.98
CA TYR A 141 -3.74 17.51 -6.06
C TYR A 141 -4.14 16.31 -6.90
N PHE A 142 -3.16 15.53 -7.38
CA PHE A 142 -3.43 14.32 -8.16
C PHE A 142 -4.31 13.32 -7.40
N ALA A 143 -4.02 13.08 -6.11
CA ALA A 143 -4.79 12.17 -5.28
C ALA A 143 -6.23 12.66 -5.07
N ALA A 144 -6.42 13.96 -4.81
CA ALA A 144 -7.74 14.55 -4.64
C ALA A 144 -8.58 14.51 -5.92
N ALA A 145 -7.98 14.82 -7.07
CA ALA A 145 -8.65 14.75 -8.38
C ALA A 145 -9.05 13.30 -8.73
N HIS A 146 -8.16 12.34 -8.46
CA HIS A 146 -8.45 10.91 -8.60
C HIS A 146 -9.60 10.46 -7.70
N ASP A 147 -9.56 10.80 -6.42
CA ASP A 147 -10.62 10.44 -5.47
C ASP A 147 -11.96 11.07 -5.87
N GLN A 148 -11.96 12.31 -6.37
CA GLN A 148 -13.17 12.96 -6.87
C GLN A 148 -13.74 12.22 -8.08
N LEU A 149 -12.91 11.80 -9.03
CA LEU A 149 -13.33 11.00 -10.18
C LEU A 149 -13.97 9.68 -9.72
N MET A 150 -13.34 8.96 -8.78
CA MET A 150 -13.85 7.69 -8.28
C MET A 150 -15.18 7.85 -7.51
N ARG A 151 -15.38 8.96 -6.80
CA ARG A 151 -16.67 9.27 -6.16
C ARG A 151 -17.74 9.60 -7.19
N ALA A 152 -17.40 10.39 -8.22
CA ALA A 152 -18.31 10.77 -9.28
C ALA A 152 -18.78 9.55 -10.10
N SER A 153 -17.91 8.55 -10.29
CA SER A 153 -18.28 7.29 -10.95
C SER A 153 -19.06 6.32 -10.05
N GLY A 154 -19.41 6.70 -8.81
CA GLY A 154 -20.05 5.78 -7.85
C GLY A 154 -19.16 4.59 -7.50
N HIS A 155 -17.84 4.75 -7.61
CA HIS A 155 -16.85 3.69 -7.55
C HIS A 155 -16.98 2.63 -8.65
N HIS A 156 -17.80 2.83 -9.70
CA HIS A 156 -17.80 1.94 -10.85
C HIS A 156 -16.50 2.07 -11.63
N PRO A 157 -15.99 0.96 -12.21
CA PRO A 157 -14.84 1.02 -13.07
C PRO A 157 -15.16 1.80 -14.34
N ILE A 158 -14.21 2.61 -14.77
CA ILE A 158 -14.36 3.50 -15.93
C ILE A 158 -13.73 2.80 -17.14
N ASN A 159 -14.18 3.13 -18.36
CA ASN A 159 -13.54 2.63 -19.57
C ASN A 159 -12.02 2.91 -19.53
N PRO A 160 -11.15 1.91 -19.76
CA PRO A 160 -9.70 2.08 -19.60
C PRO A 160 -9.09 3.20 -20.44
N LYS A 161 -9.62 3.48 -21.64
CA LYS A 161 -9.09 4.56 -22.51
C LYS A 161 -9.46 5.93 -21.95
N GLU A 162 -10.73 6.13 -21.61
CA GLU A 162 -11.21 7.37 -20.99
C GLU A 162 -10.54 7.63 -19.65
N TYR A 163 -10.31 6.56 -18.88
CA TYR A 163 -9.61 6.63 -17.62
C TYR A 163 -8.14 7.04 -17.79
N GLU A 164 -7.45 6.46 -18.78
CA GLU A 164 -6.06 6.82 -19.10
C GLU A 164 -5.92 8.30 -19.49
N GLU A 165 -6.80 8.79 -20.36
CA GLU A 165 -6.81 10.20 -20.78
C GLU A 165 -7.07 11.13 -19.60
N THR A 166 -8.01 10.76 -18.72
CA THR A 166 -8.32 11.54 -17.51
C THR A 166 -7.15 11.55 -16.54
N LEU A 167 -6.49 10.41 -16.31
CA LEU A 167 -5.32 10.35 -15.43
C LEU A 167 -4.15 11.17 -15.99
N LYS A 168 -3.91 11.14 -17.32
CA LYS A 168 -2.89 12.00 -17.95
C LYS A 168 -3.16 13.48 -17.70
N LYS A 169 -4.42 13.90 -17.86
CA LYS A 169 -4.83 15.28 -17.54
C LYS A 169 -4.55 15.64 -16.08
N PHE A 170 -4.83 14.75 -15.13
CA PHE A 170 -4.52 14.99 -13.72
C PHE A 170 -3.03 15.09 -13.43
N VAL A 171 -2.20 14.30 -14.14
CA VAL A 171 -0.73 14.43 -14.05
C VAL A 171 -0.29 15.80 -14.57
N ASP A 172 -0.79 16.23 -15.73
CA ASP A 172 -0.44 17.54 -16.31
C ASP A 172 -0.85 18.70 -15.38
N GLU A 173 -2.05 18.65 -14.82
CA GLU A 173 -2.52 19.65 -13.85
C GLU A 173 -1.70 19.65 -12.55
N ALA A 174 -1.31 18.47 -12.04
CA ALA A 174 -0.43 18.37 -10.88
C ALA A 174 0.98 18.93 -11.15
N LEU A 175 1.53 18.71 -12.35
CA LEU A 175 2.80 19.30 -12.77
C LEU A 175 2.70 20.81 -12.95
N GLN A 176 1.55 21.32 -13.40
CA GLN A 176 1.26 22.75 -13.46
C GLN A 176 1.16 23.35 -12.04
N GLU A 177 0.50 22.67 -11.10
CA GLU A 177 0.43 23.08 -9.70
C GLU A 177 1.83 23.21 -9.10
N TYR A 178 2.72 22.23 -9.33
CA TYR A 178 4.13 22.31 -8.93
C TYR A 178 4.84 23.53 -9.54
N SER A 179 4.70 23.71 -10.87
CA SER A 179 5.39 24.77 -11.62
C SER A 179 4.91 26.17 -11.28
N SER A 180 3.67 26.30 -10.77
CA SER A 180 3.10 27.57 -10.32
C SER A 180 3.70 28.06 -8.99
N LYS A 181 4.30 27.16 -8.19
CA LYS A 181 4.86 27.52 -6.88
C LYS A 181 6.19 28.27 -7.04
N PRO A 182 6.45 29.30 -6.23
CA PRO A 182 7.74 29.96 -6.19
C PRO A 182 8.79 29.02 -5.57
N LEU A 183 9.65 28.43 -6.41
CA LEU A 183 10.71 27.50 -6.02
C LEU A 183 12.10 28.16 -6.06
N PHE A 184 12.97 27.82 -5.10
CA PHE A 184 14.39 28.20 -5.08
C PHE A 184 15.26 27.23 -5.89
N GLY A 185 16.53 27.55 -6.07
CA GLY A 185 17.51 26.65 -6.71
C GLY A 185 17.79 26.96 -8.18
N THR A 186 18.84 26.33 -8.70
CA THR A 186 19.24 26.46 -10.11
C THR A 186 18.21 25.79 -11.02
N GLN A 187 18.12 26.25 -12.28
CA GLN A 187 17.21 25.63 -13.26
C GLN A 187 17.46 24.12 -13.43
N GLU A 188 18.71 23.69 -13.26
CA GLU A 188 19.07 22.27 -13.29
C GLU A 188 18.42 21.47 -12.15
N VAL A 189 18.50 21.96 -10.90
CA VAL A 189 17.88 21.28 -9.76
C VAL A 189 16.36 21.30 -9.89
N LYS A 190 15.78 22.40 -10.36
CA LYS A 190 14.34 22.49 -10.66
C LYS A 190 13.92 21.45 -11.68
N GLY A 191 14.67 21.30 -12.78
CA GLY A 191 14.43 20.34 -13.84
C GLY A 191 14.53 18.89 -13.35
N LYS A 192 15.59 18.53 -12.61
CA LYS A 192 15.75 17.20 -12.01
C LYS A 192 14.58 16.86 -11.07
N THR A 193 14.20 17.81 -10.24
CA THR A 193 13.10 17.65 -9.26
C THR A 193 11.75 17.47 -9.95
N LEU A 194 11.50 18.25 -11.00
CA LEU A 194 10.29 18.15 -11.83
C LEU A 194 10.21 16.80 -12.57
N LEU A 195 11.33 16.34 -13.12
CA LEU A 195 11.41 15.04 -13.79
C LEU A 195 11.10 13.90 -12.81
N ALA A 196 11.71 13.90 -11.62
CA ALA A 196 11.44 12.90 -10.60
C ALA A 196 9.98 12.91 -10.12
N LEU A 197 9.36 14.10 -10.02
CA LEU A 197 7.93 14.22 -9.71
C LEU A 197 7.07 13.63 -10.84
N LYS A 198 7.39 13.93 -12.10
CA LYS A 198 6.70 13.39 -13.28
C LYS A 198 6.75 11.87 -13.29
N GLU A 199 7.94 11.28 -13.13
CA GLU A 199 8.12 9.83 -13.08
C GLU A 199 7.32 9.20 -11.92
N SER A 200 7.29 9.84 -10.75
CA SER A 200 6.51 9.37 -9.60
C SER A 200 5.00 9.40 -9.86
N LEU A 201 4.49 10.48 -10.49
CA LEU A 201 3.07 10.60 -10.84
C LEU A 201 2.67 9.64 -11.96
N GLU A 202 3.54 9.44 -12.96
CA GLU A 202 3.33 8.46 -14.03
C GLU A 202 3.29 7.02 -13.49
N ALA A 203 4.17 6.68 -12.53
CA ALA A 203 4.12 5.38 -11.87
C ALA A 203 2.80 5.15 -11.11
N LYS A 204 2.31 6.16 -10.38
CA LYS A 204 0.99 6.11 -9.73
C LYS A 204 -0.14 5.98 -10.75
N CYS A 205 -0.05 6.67 -11.89
CA CYS A 205 -1.01 6.56 -12.97
C CYS A 205 -1.10 5.11 -13.48
N GLN A 206 0.04 4.46 -13.73
CA GLN A 206 0.06 3.05 -14.16
C GLN A 206 -0.57 2.11 -13.13
N GLU A 207 -0.27 2.30 -11.83
CA GLU A 207 -0.88 1.53 -10.75
C GLU A 207 -2.42 1.66 -10.75
N LYS A 208 -2.94 2.90 -10.82
CA LYS A 208 -4.39 3.14 -10.86
C LYS A 208 -5.04 2.57 -12.12
N LEU A 209 -4.37 2.69 -13.26
CA LEU A 209 -4.86 2.20 -14.55
C LEU A 209 -4.94 0.67 -14.57
N LEU A 210 -3.95 -0.04 -14.03
CA LEU A 210 -3.99 -1.50 -13.87
C LEU A 210 -5.14 -1.93 -12.95
N SER A 211 -5.30 -1.24 -11.81
CA SER A 211 -6.41 -1.50 -10.89
C SER A 211 -7.78 -1.30 -11.56
N ASN A 212 -7.96 -0.20 -12.29
CA ASN A 212 -9.20 0.08 -13.01
C ASN A 212 -9.44 -0.93 -14.14
N ARG A 213 -8.42 -1.33 -14.91
CA ARG A 213 -8.54 -2.36 -15.96
C ARG A 213 -9.02 -3.69 -15.40
N SER A 214 -8.46 -4.14 -14.28
CA SER A 214 -8.91 -5.36 -13.60
C SER A 214 -10.38 -5.26 -13.18
N ARG A 215 -10.78 -4.15 -12.56
CA ARG A 215 -12.16 -3.94 -12.11
C ARG A 215 -13.14 -3.81 -13.29
N PHE A 216 -12.74 -3.13 -14.36
CA PHE A 216 -13.54 -2.97 -15.57
C PHE A 216 -13.78 -4.30 -16.27
N ARG A 217 -12.73 -5.13 -16.35
CA ARG A 217 -12.82 -6.51 -16.81
C ARG A 217 -13.83 -7.30 -15.96
N ASP A 218 -13.68 -7.29 -14.64
CA ASP A 218 -14.60 -8.03 -13.75
C ASP A 218 -16.06 -7.55 -13.87
N PHE A 219 -16.26 -6.24 -14.04
CA PHE A 219 -17.58 -5.66 -14.26
C PHE A 219 -18.22 -6.14 -15.57
N LEU A 220 -17.49 -6.06 -16.70
CA LEU A 220 -18.00 -6.55 -17.99
C LEU A 220 -18.27 -8.05 -17.97
N MET A 221 -17.43 -8.83 -17.28
CA MET A 221 -17.65 -10.27 -17.14
C MET A 221 -18.90 -10.58 -16.34
N ALA A 222 -19.15 -9.86 -15.23
CA ALA A 222 -20.35 -10.06 -14.42
C ALA A 222 -21.63 -9.71 -15.19
N ASP A 223 -21.60 -8.60 -15.94
CA ASP A 223 -22.70 -8.17 -16.81
C ASP A 223 -22.95 -9.18 -17.94
N ALA A 224 -21.89 -9.67 -18.60
CA ALA A 224 -22.01 -10.71 -19.63
C ALA A 224 -22.60 -12.02 -19.09
N VAL A 225 -22.17 -12.46 -17.89
CA VAL A 225 -22.75 -13.64 -17.22
C VAL A 225 -24.23 -13.43 -16.94
N GLN A 226 -24.61 -12.26 -16.43
CA GLN A 226 -26.00 -11.94 -16.12
C GLN A 226 -26.86 -11.95 -17.40
N GLN A 227 -26.47 -11.21 -18.44
CA GLN A 227 -27.21 -11.15 -19.70
C GLN A 227 -27.33 -12.51 -20.39
N SER A 228 -26.27 -13.32 -20.34
CA SER A 228 -26.28 -14.68 -20.91
C SER A 228 -27.19 -15.61 -20.12
N SER A 229 -27.22 -15.47 -18.79
CA SER A 229 -28.12 -16.24 -17.92
C SER A 229 -29.58 -15.86 -18.19
N GLU A 230 -29.88 -14.57 -18.28
CA GLU A 230 -31.23 -14.06 -18.59
C GLU A 230 -31.71 -14.51 -19.98
N LEU A 231 -30.82 -14.51 -20.98
CA LEU A 231 -31.11 -14.99 -22.33
C LEU A 231 -31.41 -16.48 -22.33
N TYR A 232 -30.60 -17.27 -21.61
CA TYR A 232 -30.82 -18.70 -21.46
C TYR A 232 -32.14 -19.00 -20.75
N GLU A 233 -32.42 -18.35 -19.62
CA GLU A 233 -33.67 -18.49 -18.87
C GLU A 233 -34.88 -18.16 -19.76
N LYS A 234 -34.79 -17.09 -20.55
CA LYS A 234 -35.85 -16.70 -21.49
C LYS A 234 -36.08 -17.77 -22.56
N GLY A 235 -35.03 -18.33 -23.17
CA GLY A 235 -35.15 -19.41 -24.15
C GLY A 235 -35.63 -20.74 -23.55
N MET A 236 -35.43 -20.90 -22.24
CA MET A 236 -35.85 -22.07 -21.47
C MET A 236 -37.26 -21.96 -20.88
N LYS A 237 -37.89 -20.78 -20.91
CA LYS A 237 -39.28 -20.58 -20.49
C LYS A 237 -40.25 -21.30 -21.44
N PRO A 238 -41.28 -22.00 -20.93
CA PRO A 238 -42.27 -22.62 -21.80
C PRO A 238 -43.17 -21.59 -22.49
N ASP A 239 -43.44 -21.77 -23.78
CA ASP A 239 -44.45 -20.99 -24.54
C ASP A 239 -45.90 -21.29 -24.12
N PHE A 240 -46.12 -22.00 -23.01
CA PHE A 240 -47.47 -22.27 -22.51
C PHE A 240 -47.99 -21.01 -21.85
N GLY A 241 -48.83 -20.25 -22.55
CA GLY A 241 -49.61 -19.19 -21.92
C GLY A 241 -50.49 -19.79 -20.83
N ASP A 242 -50.17 -19.54 -19.56
CA ASP A 242 -50.88 -19.73 -18.28
C ASP A 242 -51.84 -20.93 -18.08
N SER A 243 -51.95 -21.85 -19.03
CA SER A 243 -52.88 -22.96 -19.02
C SER A 243 -52.15 -24.25 -18.65
N LEU A 244 -52.19 -24.53 -17.35
CA LEU A 244 -52.49 -25.85 -16.77
C LEU A 244 -51.74 -27.07 -17.35
N LEU A 245 -50.81 -27.60 -16.54
CA LEU A 245 -50.51 -29.02 -16.36
C LEU A 245 -49.81 -29.82 -17.49
N GLY A 246 -49.27 -29.18 -18.52
CA GLY A 246 -48.35 -29.84 -19.45
C GLY A 246 -46.90 -29.81 -18.96
N LYS A 247 -46.46 -30.81 -18.16
CA LYS A 247 -45.02 -31.01 -17.90
C LYS A 247 -44.30 -31.19 -19.25
N ALA A 248 -43.32 -30.33 -19.55
CA ALA A 248 -42.53 -30.47 -20.78
C ALA A 248 -41.89 -31.87 -20.83
N THR A 249 -41.96 -32.53 -21.98
CA THR A 249 -41.29 -33.83 -22.14
C THR A 249 -39.77 -33.64 -22.13
N VAL A 250 -39.02 -34.71 -21.82
CA VAL A 250 -37.55 -34.68 -21.82
C VAL A 250 -37.02 -34.19 -23.18
N GLU A 251 -37.59 -34.65 -24.28
CA GLU A 251 -37.28 -34.18 -25.64
C GLU A 251 -37.53 -32.67 -25.83
N GLN A 252 -38.64 -32.13 -25.32
CA GLN A 252 -38.93 -30.69 -25.45
C GLN A 252 -37.97 -29.81 -24.63
N VAL A 253 -37.52 -30.30 -23.48
CA VAL A 253 -36.51 -29.62 -22.66
C VAL A 253 -35.15 -29.67 -23.37
N LYS A 254 -34.80 -30.82 -23.95
CA LYS A 254 -33.57 -31.00 -24.73
C LYS A 254 -33.54 -30.05 -25.94
N ASP A 255 -34.60 -30.01 -26.74
CA ASP A 255 -34.71 -29.14 -27.92
C ASP A 255 -34.60 -27.64 -27.56
N ARG A 256 -35.12 -27.23 -26.40
CA ARG A 256 -35.00 -25.85 -25.90
C ARG A 256 -33.59 -25.55 -25.43
N HIS A 257 -32.96 -26.47 -24.71
CA HIS A 257 -31.57 -26.33 -24.29
C HIS A 257 -30.63 -26.21 -25.50
N GLU A 258 -30.80 -27.08 -26.49
CA GLU A 258 -30.00 -27.09 -27.73
C GLU A 258 -30.11 -25.77 -28.52
N LYS A 259 -31.16 -24.97 -28.31
CA LYS A 259 -31.32 -23.64 -28.91
C LYS A 259 -30.85 -22.50 -28.00
N ALA A 260 -31.28 -22.50 -26.74
CA ALA A 260 -31.01 -21.41 -25.80
C ALA A 260 -29.53 -21.37 -25.37
N PHE A 261 -28.88 -22.53 -25.27
CA PHE A 261 -27.51 -22.62 -24.80
C PHE A 261 -26.49 -22.02 -25.80
N PRO A 262 -26.51 -22.35 -27.11
CA PRO A 262 -25.62 -21.70 -28.07
C PRO A 262 -25.81 -20.18 -28.17
N GLU A 263 -27.05 -19.70 -28.07
CA GLU A 263 -27.35 -18.26 -28.11
C GLU A 263 -26.79 -17.52 -26.89
N ALA A 264 -27.00 -18.07 -25.68
CA ALA A 264 -26.43 -17.53 -24.45
C ALA A 264 -24.89 -17.59 -24.45
N MET A 265 -24.31 -18.70 -24.92
CA MET A 265 -22.86 -18.84 -25.00
C MET A 265 -22.24 -17.91 -26.04
N SER A 266 -22.89 -17.68 -27.18
CA SER A 266 -22.40 -16.74 -28.18
C SER A 266 -22.39 -15.31 -27.64
N LEU A 267 -23.42 -14.89 -26.90
CA LEU A 267 -23.46 -13.57 -26.26
C LEU A 267 -22.34 -13.41 -25.23
N PHE A 268 -22.11 -14.42 -24.41
CA PHE A 268 -20.98 -14.44 -23.47
C PHE A 268 -19.64 -14.36 -24.21
N GLU A 269 -19.42 -15.19 -25.23
CA GLU A 269 -18.16 -15.24 -25.96
C GLU A 269 -17.84 -13.93 -26.67
N ASN A 270 -18.83 -13.28 -27.29
CA ASN A 270 -18.66 -11.98 -27.94
C ASN A 270 -18.32 -10.86 -26.93
N ALA A 271 -18.87 -10.90 -25.72
CA ALA A 271 -18.57 -9.92 -24.68
C ALA A 271 -17.15 -10.10 -24.08
N VAL A 272 -16.61 -11.32 -24.19
CA VAL A 272 -15.35 -11.74 -23.55
C VAL A 272 -14.18 -11.76 -24.54
N GLU A 273 -14.44 -11.86 -25.85
CA GLU A 273 -13.47 -11.83 -26.96
C GLU A 273 -12.38 -10.73 -26.82
N PRO A 274 -12.67 -9.50 -26.32
CA PRO A 274 -11.65 -8.47 -26.15
C PRO A 274 -10.60 -8.75 -25.06
N PHE A 275 -10.78 -9.78 -24.22
CA PHE A 275 -10.01 -10.04 -22.98
C PHE A 275 -9.34 -11.41 -22.96
N ASN A 276 -8.85 -11.87 -24.11
CA ASN A 276 -8.34 -13.22 -24.46
C ASN A 276 -7.16 -13.81 -23.63
N ASP A 277 -7.10 -13.57 -22.32
CA ASP A 277 -6.20 -14.29 -21.40
C ASP A 277 -6.82 -15.66 -21.07
N GLU A 278 -6.28 -16.72 -21.69
CA GLU A 278 -6.90 -18.06 -21.80
C GLU A 278 -7.23 -18.76 -20.46
N VAL A 279 -6.60 -18.39 -19.35
CA VAL A 279 -6.73 -19.11 -18.06
C VAL A 279 -7.96 -18.67 -17.25
N ASP A 280 -8.24 -17.36 -17.19
CA ASP A 280 -9.42 -16.79 -16.48
C ASP A 280 -10.74 -17.12 -17.20
N LEU A 281 -10.66 -17.25 -18.53
CA LEU A 281 -11.80 -17.50 -19.42
C LEU A 281 -12.43 -18.88 -19.18
N ILE A 282 -11.59 -19.90 -18.96
CA ILE A 282 -12.02 -21.29 -18.74
C ILE A 282 -12.74 -21.44 -17.40
N GLU A 283 -12.18 -20.86 -16.33
CA GLU A 283 -12.73 -20.95 -14.99
C GLU A 283 -14.07 -20.20 -14.87
N ARG A 284 -14.21 -19.08 -15.59
CA ARG A 284 -15.46 -18.31 -15.62
C ARG A 284 -16.50 -18.88 -16.57
N LYS A 285 -16.10 -19.48 -17.72
CA LYS A 285 -17.00 -20.33 -18.53
C LYS A 285 -17.55 -21.48 -17.68
N ARG A 286 -16.72 -22.12 -16.86
CA ARG A 286 -17.15 -23.14 -15.88
C ARG A 286 -18.13 -22.58 -14.86
N SER A 287 -17.91 -21.37 -14.34
CA SER A 287 -18.83 -20.72 -13.38
C SER A 287 -20.19 -20.40 -14.01
N LEU A 288 -20.23 -19.87 -15.24
CA LEU A 288 -21.46 -19.64 -16.00
C LEU A 288 -22.22 -20.96 -16.23
N LEU A 289 -21.51 -21.99 -16.71
CA LEU A 289 -22.07 -23.32 -16.93
C LEU A 289 -22.66 -23.90 -15.63
N THR A 290 -21.93 -23.74 -14.53
CA THR A 290 -22.34 -24.19 -13.19
C THR A 290 -23.60 -23.45 -12.73
N LYS A 291 -23.68 -22.12 -12.92
CA LYS A 291 -24.90 -21.35 -12.61
C LYS A 291 -26.09 -21.81 -13.44
N MET A 292 -25.93 -21.95 -14.76
CA MET A 292 -27.00 -22.40 -15.66
C MET A 292 -27.51 -23.81 -15.31
N ILE A 293 -26.61 -24.69 -14.85
CA ILE A 293 -26.94 -26.03 -14.37
C ILE A 293 -27.66 -25.96 -13.01
N LEU A 294 -27.13 -25.18 -12.05
CA LEU A 294 -27.69 -25.07 -10.69
C LEU A 294 -29.09 -24.45 -10.66
N THR A 295 -29.36 -23.40 -11.45
CA THR A 295 -30.71 -22.83 -11.59
C THR A 295 -31.74 -23.89 -12.02
N ARG A 296 -31.31 -24.89 -12.81
CA ARG A 296 -32.18 -26.02 -13.18
C ARG A 296 -32.26 -27.13 -12.14
N PHE A 297 -31.22 -27.34 -11.33
CA PHE A 297 -31.31 -28.26 -10.20
C PHE A 297 -32.38 -27.81 -9.20
N GLU A 298 -32.53 -26.51 -8.98
CA GLU A 298 -33.59 -25.94 -8.11
C GLU A 298 -34.99 -26.14 -8.71
N ASP A 299 -35.16 -25.94 -10.02
CA ASP A 299 -36.44 -26.19 -10.72
C ASP A 299 -36.82 -27.68 -10.74
N LEU A 300 -35.82 -28.57 -10.84
CA LEU A 300 -36.02 -30.02 -10.87
C LEU A 300 -36.32 -30.62 -9.49
N GLN A 301 -36.07 -29.90 -8.39
CA GLN A 301 -36.39 -30.38 -7.02
C GLN A 301 -37.89 -30.58 -6.77
N ASN A 302 -38.76 -30.15 -7.68
CA ASN A 302 -40.20 -30.43 -7.66
C ASN A 302 -40.56 -31.55 -8.67
N ASP A 303 -40.65 -32.78 -8.14
CA ASP A 303 -41.17 -34.03 -8.73
C ASP A 303 -40.21 -34.96 -9.52
N ASN A 304 -40.02 -36.15 -8.94
CA ASN A 304 -39.56 -37.41 -9.57
C ASN A 304 -38.18 -37.37 -10.29
N LEU A 305 -37.15 -37.03 -9.51
CA LEU A 305 -35.81 -36.63 -9.98
C LEU A 305 -34.88 -37.74 -10.50
N VAL A 306 -34.94 -38.99 -10.03
CA VAL A 306 -33.77 -39.90 -10.18
C VAL A 306 -33.52 -40.33 -11.64
N VAL A 307 -34.57 -40.55 -12.43
CA VAL A 307 -34.43 -40.98 -13.84
C VAL A 307 -34.20 -39.78 -14.77
N GLN A 308 -34.79 -38.63 -14.45
CA GLN A 308 -34.66 -37.40 -15.25
C GLN A 308 -33.32 -36.71 -15.03
N LEU A 309 -32.77 -36.73 -13.80
CA LEU A 309 -31.42 -36.22 -13.53
C LEU A 309 -30.37 -37.03 -14.27
N ASN A 310 -30.39 -38.36 -14.17
CA ASN A 310 -29.34 -39.19 -14.76
C ASN A 310 -29.31 -39.03 -16.28
N ALA A 311 -30.46 -39.01 -16.95
CA ALA A 311 -30.53 -38.81 -18.39
C ALA A 311 -30.08 -37.39 -18.81
N SER A 312 -30.39 -36.36 -18.02
CA SER A 312 -29.99 -34.97 -18.33
C SER A 312 -28.50 -34.73 -18.04
N LEU A 313 -27.98 -35.32 -16.95
CA LEU A 313 -26.55 -35.27 -16.60
C LEU A 313 -25.71 -36.02 -17.64
N ASP A 314 -26.14 -37.21 -18.08
CA ASP A 314 -25.48 -37.98 -19.14
C ASP A 314 -25.50 -37.21 -20.46
N SER A 315 -26.62 -36.57 -20.81
CA SER A 315 -26.70 -35.73 -22.01
C SER A 315 -25.77 -34.51 -21.94
N MET A 316 -25.65 -33.86 -20.78
CA MET A 316 -24.76 -32.71 -20.58
C MET A 316 -23.29 -33.11 -20.57
N ILE A 317 -22.94 -34.24 -19.93
CA ILE A 317 -21.58 -34.80 -19.93
C ILE A 317 -21.17 -35.20 -21.36
N ASN A 318 -22.06 -35.82 -22.13
CA ASN A 318 -21.79 -36.18 -23.52
C ASN A 318 -21.69 -34.95 -24.43
N ALA A 319 -22.54 -33.94 -24.26
CA ALA A 319 -22.43 -32.67 -25.01
C ALA A 319 -21.15 -31.89 -24.68
N LEU A 320 -20.69 -31.94 -23.42
CA LEU A 320 -19.39 -31.40 -23.00
C LEU A 320 -18.23 -32.20 -23.60
N ALA A 321 -18.32 -33.54 -23.62
CA ALA A 321 -17.30 -34.41 -24.20
C ALA A 321 -17.18 -34.23 -25.72
N ASP A 322 -18.30 -34.04 -26.42
CA ASP A 322 -18.33 -33.85 -27.87
C ASP A 322 -17.86 -32.45 -28.29
N ASN A 323 -18.26 -31.40 -27.57
CA ASN A 323 -17.86 -30.02 -27.89
C ASN A 323 -16.43 -29.67 -27.44
N TYR A 324 -15.93 -30.29 -26.36
CA TYR A 324 -14.58 -30.04 -25.84
C TYR A 324 -13.60 -31.19 -26.11
N GLY A 325 -13.99 -32.23 -26.87
CA GLY A 325 -13.21 -33.44 -27.12
C GLY A 325 -11.84 -33.22 -27.79
N LYS A 326 -11.64 -32.07 -28.45
CA LYS A 326 -10.32 -31.65 -28.96
C LYS A 326 -9.40 -31.06 -27.87
N TYR A 327 -9.96 -30.45 -26.82
CA TYR A 327 -9.20 -29.79 -25.75
C TYR A 327 -9.09 -30.65 -24.47
N LEU A 328 -9.97 -31.63 -24.28
CA LEU A 328 -9.96 -32.53 -23.11
C LEU A 328 -8.98 -33.71 -23.21
N LYS A 329 -8.40 -33.99 -24.39
CA LYS A 329 -7.38 -35.04 -24.54
C LYS A 329 -6.12 -34.79 -23.70
N GLU A 330 -5.86 -33.54 -23.31
CA GLU A 330 -4.72 -33.18 -22.45
C GLU A 330 -5.09 -33.08 -20.96
N GLN A 331 -6.37 -33.25 -20.58
CA GLN A 331 -6.80 -33.20 -19.17
C GLN A 331 -7.60 -34.42 -18.73
N VAL A 332 -6.92 -35.58 -18.75
CA VAL A 332 -7.29 -36.82 -18.06
C VAL A 332 -7.76 -36.63 -16.59
N PRO A 333 -7.29 -35.63 -15.80
CA PRO A 333 -7.77 -35.44 -14.43
C PRO A 333 -9.22 -34.94 -14.29
N LEU A 334 -9.79 -34.27 -15.31
CA LEU A 334 -11.11 -33.65 -15.19
C LEU A 334 -12.26 -34.67 -15.36
N VAL A 335 -12.12 -35.58 -16.32
CA VAL A 335 -13.06 -36.71 -16.51
C VAL A 335 -13.05 -37.59 -15.27
N LYS A 336 -11.87 -37.82 -14.68
CA LYS A 336 -11.71 -38.56 -13.43
C LYS A 336 -12.39 -37.85 -12.24
N LYS A 337 -12.26 -36.52 -12.13
CA LYS A 337 -12.93 -35.72 -11.10
C LYS A 337 -14.46 -35.70 -11.25
N LEU A 338 -14.98 -35.65 -12.48
CA LEU A 338 -16.42 -35.71 -12.73
C LEU A 338 -16.99 -37.10 -12.42
N ASP A 339 -16.24 -38.18 -12.73
CA ASP A 339 -16.58 -39.54 -12.30
C ASP A 339 -16.53 -39.68 -10.77
N GLU A 340 -15.55 -39.06 -10.11
CA GLU A 340 -15.47 -39.03 -8.63
C GLU A 340 -16.66 -38.30 -8.00
N ILE A 341 -17.12 -37.19 -8.59
CA ILE A 341 -18.32 -36.47 -8.17
C ILE A 341 -19.58 -37.29 -8.45
N ARG A 342 -19.68 -37.97 -9.60
CA ARG A 342 -20.79 -38.89 -9.92
C ARG A 342 -20.87 -40.01 -8.88
N MET A 343 -19.74 -40.66 -8.59
CA MET A 343 -19.64 -41.69 -7.57
C MET A 343 -19.96 -41.16 -6.18
N PHE A 344 -19.60 -39.92 -5.87
CA PHE A 344 -19.94 -39.27 -4.59
C PHE A 344 -21.45 -39.04 -4.46
N ILE A 345 -22.12 -38.58 -5.51
CA ILE A 345 -23.58 -38.39 -5.56
C ILE A 345 -24.30 -39.74 -5.49
N GLU A 346 -23.86 -40.74 -6.27
CA GLU A 346 -24.41 -42.11 -6.24
C GLU A 346 -24.25 -42.76 -4.85
N ARG A 347 -23.11 -42.58 -4.19
CA ARG A 347 -22.87 -43.09 -2.84
C ARG A 347 -23.70 -42.34 -1.79
N GLY A 348 -23.81 -41.02 -1.88
CA GLY A 348 -24.67 -40.22 -1.00
C GLY A 348 -26.15 -40.60 -1.12
N MET A 349 -26.62 -40.84 -2.35
CA MET A 349 -27.99 -41.29 -2.64
C MET A 349 -28.24 -42.74 -2.17
N ASN A 350 -27.26 -43.64 -2.32
CA ASN A 350 -27.36 -45.01 -1.80
C ASN A 350 -27.26 -45.08 -0.26
N ALA A 351 -26.47 -44.19 0.35
CA ALA A 351 -26.35 -44.03 1.80
C ALA A 351 -27.62 -43.46 2.43
N LEU A 352 -28.38 -42.62 1.72
CA LEU A 352 -29.71 -42.15 2.15
C LEU A 352 -30.76 -43.28 2.13
N ASN A 353 -30.53 -44.36 1.37
CA ASN A 353 -31.40 -45.53 1.30
C ASN A 353 -31.03 -46.66 2.29
N THR A 354 -29.88 -46.60 2.98
CA THR A 354 -29.46 -47.67 3.93
C THR A 354 -28.78 -47.13 5.21
N ASN A 355 -29.30 -47.60 6.35
CA ASN A 355 -28.90 -47.37 7.75
C ASN A 355 -27.95 -46.18 8.04
N PHE A 356 -28.57 -45.08 8.48
CA PHE A 356 -28.07 -43.69 8.53
C PHE A 356 -26.81 -43.43 9.38
N GLU A 357 -26.55 -44.18 10.46
CA GLU A 357 -25.44 -43.90 11.40
C GLU A 357 -24.07 -44.40 10.92
N ALA A 358 -24.00 -45.55 10.24
CA ALA A 358 -22.75 -46.05 9.65
C ALA A 358 -22.30 -45.18 8.46
N SER A 359 -23.27 -44.67 7.70
CA SER A 359 -23.08 -43.78 6.55
C SER A 359 -22.54 -42.39 6.94
N LYS A 360 -22.86 -41.91 8.14
CA LYS A 360 -22.40 -40.61 8.68
C LYS A 360 -20.89 -40.59 8.99
N ALA A 361 -20.35 -41.67 9.55
CA ALA A 361 -18.92 -41.78 9.84
C ALA A 361 -18.08 -41.85 8.54
N GLN A 362 -18.57 -42.57 7.53
CA GLN A 362 -17.90 -42.66 6.23
C GLN A 362 -17.92 -41.32 5.46
N PHE A 363 -19.04 -40.59 5.52
CA PHE A 363 -19.15 -39.26 4.90
C PHE A 363 -18.16 -38.24 5.49
N ILE A 364 -17.95 -38.27 6.80
CA ILE A 364 -16.98 -37.39 7.48
C ILE A 364 -15.52 -37.74 7.10
N ILE A 365 -15.22 -39.03 6.96
CA ILE A 365 -13.90 -39.52 6.51
C ILE A 365 -13.63 -39.08 5.06
N ASP A 366 -14.63 -39.23 4.18
CA ASP A 366 -14.50 -38.90 2.76
C ASP A 366 -14.33 -37.39 2.52
N ILE A 367 -15.05 -36.53 3.27
CA ILE A 367 -14.87 -35.07 3.21
C ILE A 367 -13.49 -34.65 3.72
N SER A 368 -13.01 -35.25 4.81
CA SER A 368 -11.70 -34.92 5.40
C SER A 368 -10.53 -35.24 4.46
N GLN A 369 -10.69 -36.21 3.56
CA GLN A 369 -9.70 -36.56 2.54
C GLN A 369 -9.77 -35.68 1.27
N LEU A 370 -10.92 -35.06 1.00
CA LEU A 370 -11.12 -34.16 -0.15
C LEU A 370 -10.67 -32.71 0.14
N MET A 371 -10.79 -32.25 1.39
CA MET A 371 -10.51 -30.86 1.82
C MET A 371 -9.17 -30.26 1.34
N PRO A 372 -8.03 -30.99 1.32
CA PRO A 372 -6.76 -30.43 0.84
C PRO A 372 -6.68 -30.20 -0.69
N LYS A 373 -7.68 -30.63 -1.45
CA LYS A 373 -7.66 -30.68 -2.94
C LYS A 373 -8.66 -29.72 -3.60
N LEU A 374 -9.40 -28.93 -2.82
CA LEU A 374 -10.45 -28.04 -3.29
C LEU A 374 -10.00 -26.57 -3.21
N ASP A 375 -10.34 -25.80 -4.25
CA ASP A 375 -10.10 -24.35 -4.30
C ASP A 375 -11.06 -23.57 -3.39
N LEU A 376 -10.59 -22.42 -2.88
CA LEU A 376 -11.28 -21.49 -1.97
C LEU A 376 -12.63 -21.00 -2.51
N ASN A 377 -12.78 -20.82 -3.83
CA ASN A 377 -14.06 -20.40 -4.41
C ASN A 377 -15.05 -21.56 -4.46
N MET A 378 -14.60 -22.79 -4.75
CA MET A 378 -15.45 -23.99 -4.67
C MET A 378 -15.93 -24.24 -3.24
N LEU A 379 -15.07 -24.04 -2.24
CA LEU A 379 -15.43 -24.17 -0.83
C LEU A 379 -16.50 -23.15 -0.41
N ARG A 380 -16.38 -21.88 -0.85
CA ARG A 380 -17.41 -20.85 -0.62
C ARG A 380 -18.75 -21.19 -1.26
N GLN A 381 -18.71 -21.65 -2.50
CA GLN A 381 -19.92 -22.00 -3.24
C GLN A 381 -20.60 -23.25 -2.64
N MET A 382 -19.84 -24.21 -2.14
CA MET A 382 -20.38 -25.32 -1.37
C MET A 382 -21.00 -24.84 -0.05
N ILE A 383 -20.35 -23.93 0.69
CA ILE A 383 -20.90 -23.34 1.92
C ILE A 383 -22.24 -22.66 1.66
N ASP A 384 -22.33 -21.85 0.60
CA ASP A 384 -23.57 -21.14 0.28
C ASP A 384 -24.66 -22.12 -0.16
N ASN A 385 -24.32 -23.18 -0.90
CA ASN A 385 -25.26 -24.26 -1.25
C ASN A 385 -25.69 -25.12 -0.03
N PHE A 386 -24.84 -25.24 0.99
CA PHE A 386 -25.16 -25.97 2.23
C PHE A 386 -26.08 -25.17 3.16
N LYS A 387 -26.05 -23.82 3.11
CA LYS A 387 -26.91 -22.94 3.92
C LYS A 387 -28.40 -23.07 3.60
N ASP A 388 -28.73 -23.41 2.36
CA ASP A 388 -30.12 -23.45 1.89
C ASP A 388 -30.85 -24.78 2.17
N ALA A 389 -30.16 -25.82 2.67
CA ALA A 389 -30.76 -27.11 3.03
C ALA A 389 -31.03 -27.23 4.55
N LYS A 390 -32.31 -27.34 4.97
CA LYS A 390 -32.72 -27.25 6.39
C LYS A 390 -32.38 -28.48 7.27
N GLY A 391 -31.82 -28.23 8.46
CA GLY A 391 -31.90 -29.08 9.66
C GLY A 391 -30.87 -28.79 10.78
N ALA A 392 -31.23 -28.97 12.06
CA ALA A 392 -30.36 -28.70 13.22
C ALA A 392 -29.09 -29.59 13.34
N LEU A 393 -29.02 -30.69 12.58
CA LEU A 393 -27.83 -31.53 12.40
C LEU A 393 -26.84 -30.90 11.40
N PHE A 394 -27.32 -30.15 10.40
CA PHE A 394 -26.47 -29.41 9.46
C PHE A 394 -25.76 -28.24 10.11
N LYS A 395 -26.39 -27.56 11.06
CA LYS A 395 -25.76 -26.46 11.81
C LYS A 395 -24.48 -26.89 12.55
N ARG A 396 -24.39 -28.15 13.01
CA ARG A 396 -23.16 -28.67 13.63
C ARG A 396 -22.06 -28.97 12.62
N CYS A 397 -22.42 -29.51 11.45
CA CYS A 397 -21.48 -29.68 10.35
C CYS A 397 -21.01 -28.32 9.79
N GLU A 398 -21.92 -27.34 9.73
CA GLU A 398 -21.66 -25.95 9.34
C GLU A 398 -20.71 -25.26 10.33
N ASP A 399 -20.97 -25.34 11.65
CA ASP A 399 -20.09 -24.76 12.67
C ASP A 399 -18.68 -25.41 12.66
N HIS A 400 -18.61 -26.74 12.44
CA HIS A 400 -17.34 -27.46 12.33
C HIS A 400 -16.58 -27.11 11.04
N PHE A 401 -17.29 -27.05 9.91
CA PHE A 401 -16.73 -26.73 8.60
C PHE A 401 -16.30 -25.26 8.50
N GLU A 402 -17.09 -24.32 9.03
CA GLU A 402 -16.70 -22.91 9.14
C GLU A 402 -15.47 -22.71 10.04
N SER A 403 -15.34 -23.48 11.11
CA SER A 403 -14.16 -23.43 11.99
C SER A 403 -12.90 -23.89 11.26
N GLU A 404 -12.97 -25.00 10.52
CA GLU A 404 -11.86 -25.53 9.71
C GLU A 404 -11.49 -24.58 8.54
N VAL A 405 -12.49 -24.00 7.86
CA VAL A 405 -12.26 -23.02 6.78
C VAL A 405 -11.65 -21.73 7.32
N ARG A 406 -12.07 -21.23 8.49
CA ARG A 406 -11.42 -20.07 9.15
C ARG A 406 -9.99 -20.39 9.57
N ALA A 407 -9.72 -21.60 10.06
CA ALA A 407 -8.37 -22.03 10.38
C ALA A 407 -7.48 -22.07 9.14
N HIS A 408 -7.98 -22.61 8.03
CA HIS A 408 -7.29 -22.65 6.75
C HIS A 408 -7.05 -21.24 6.18
N PHE A 409 -8.03 -20.33 6.31
CA PHE A 409 -7.89 -18.93 5.90
C PHE A 409 -6.81 -18.18 6.69
N ASN A 410 -6.73 -18.42 8.00
CA ASN A 410 -5.69 -17.84 8.84
C ASN A 410 -4.29 -18.39 8.51
N MET A 411 -4.18 -19.67 8.17
CA MET A 411 -2.93 -20.29 7.71
C MET A 411 -2.48 -19.75 6.35
N GLU A 412 -3.40 -19.57 5.41
CA GLU A 412 -3.10 -18.99 4.08
C GLU A 412 -2.67 -17.52 4.21
N LYS A 413 -3.32 -16.75 5.09
CA LYS A 413 -2.92 -15.36 5.40
C LYS A 413 -1.53 -15.29 6.02
N LEU A 414 -1.19 -16.22 6.91
CA LEU A 414 0.15 -16.35 7.49
C LEU A 414 1.20 -16.73 6.42
N ARG A 415 0.85 -17.66 5.52
CA ARG A 415 1.70 -18.07 4.40
C ARG A 415 2.01 -16.91 3.45
N ASN A 416 0.98 -16.13 3.07
CA ASN A 416 1.16 -14.95 2.22
C ASN A 416 2.03 -13.89 2.91
N LYS A 417 1.84 -13.67 4.22
CA LYS A 417 2.71 -12.77 5.00
C LYS A 417 4.17 -13.24 5.04
N MET A 418 4.42 -14.55 5.12
CA MET A 418 5.78 -15.11 5.03
C MET A 418 6.41 -14.94 3.64
N ILE A 419 5.61 -15.08 2.57
CA ILE A 419 6.06 -14.83 1.19
C ILE A 419 6.45 -13.36 1.01
N ASP A 420 5.62 -12.43 1.48
CA ASP A 420 5.90 -10.99 1.45
C ASP A 420 7.19 -10.62 2.21
N MET A 421 7.39 -11.20 3.40
CA MET A 421 8.63 -10.99 4.16
C MET A 421 9.85 -11.50 3.40
N ARG A 422 9.78 -12.68 2.78
CA ARG A 422 10.87 -13.23 1.97
C ARG A 422 11.16 -12.35 0.74
N HIS A 423 10.13 -11.76 0.12
CA HIS A 423 10.30 -10.78 -0.95
C HIS A 423 11.01 -9.52 -0.47
N ARG A 424 10.60 -8.93 0.65
CA ARG A 424 11.27 -7.75 1.24
C ARG A 424 12.72 -8.03 1.62
N GLN A 425 13.01 -9.22 2.16
CA GLN A 425 14.37 -9.65 2.47
C GLN A 425 15.23 -9.75 1.20
N ASN A 426 14.71 -10.33 0.13
CA ASN A 426 15.39 -10.40 -1.17
C ASN A 426 15.64 -9.02 -1.78
N GLU A 427 14.69 -8.08 -1.66
CA GLU A 427 14.86 -6.71 -2.14
C GLU A 427 15.91 -5.95 -1.32
N ALA A 428 15.90 -6.09 0.00
CA ALA A 428 16.93 -5.50 0.86
C ALA A 428 18.33 -6.05 0.50
N GLN A 429 18.44 -7.36 0.25
CA GLN A 429 19.69 -7.98 -0.18
C GLN A 429 20.16 -7.48 -1.56
N LYS A 430 19.24 -7.27 -2.51
CA LYS A 430 19.57 -6.66 -3.82
C LYS A 430 20.04 -5.22 -3.71
N ARG A 431 19.39 -4.40 -2.86
CA ARG A 431 19.81 -3.01 -2.60
C ARG A 431 21.21 -2.97 -1.99
N LEU A 432 21.49 -3.86 -1.04
CA LEU A 432 22.81 -4.00 -0.44
C LEU A 432 23.87 -4.37 -1.48
N GLN A 433 23.60 -5.33 -2.36
CA GLN A 433 24.52 -5.71 -3.45
C GLN A 433 24.78 -4.57 -4.43
N ALA A 434 23.75 -3.79 -4.77
CA ALA A 434 23.89 -2.62 -5.64
C ALA A 434 24.73 -1.51 -4.97
N GLU A 435 24.55 -1.30 -3.67
CA GLU A 435 25.34 -0.35 -2.89
C GLU A 435 26.80 -0.79 -2.78
N GLN A 436 27.06 -2.09 -2.55
CA GLN A 436 28.40 -2.68 -2.60
C GLN A 436 29.09 -2.42 -3.95
N GLY A 437 28.37 -2.61 -5.07
CA GLY A 437 28.88 -2.30 -6.40
C GLY A 437 29.30 -0.84 -6.58
N ARG A 438 28.47 0.11 -6.14
CA ARG A 438 28.78 1.55 -6.22
C ARG A 438 29.99 1.95 -5.37
N ILE A 439 30.13 1.38 -4.17
CA ILE A 439 31.26 1.66 -3.29
C ILE A 439 32.55 1.10 -3.88
N GLN A 440 32.51 -0.12 -4.45
CA GLN A 440 33.66 -0.72 -5.12
C GLN A 440 34.13 0.14 -6.30
N GLU A 441 33.20 0.70 -7.06
CA GLU A 441 33.45 1.63 -8.16
C GLU A 441 34.12 2.92 -7.64
N GLN A 442 33.56 3.54 -6.60
CA GLN A 442 34.15 4.75 -5.99
C GLN A 442 35.57 4.52 -5.43
N LEU A 443 35.83 3.36 -4.82
CA LEU A 443 37.16 2.98 -4.34
C LEU A 443 38.15 2.80 -5.49
N THR A 444 37.68 2.20 -6.58
CA THR A 444 38.49 2.01 -7.80
C THR A 444 38.84 3.36 -8.43
N ASP A 445 37.88 4.27 -8.55
CA ASP A 445 38.10 5.62 -9.08
C ASP A 445 39.07 6.42 -8.19
N THR A 446 38.91 6.33 -6.87
CA THR A 446 39.79 7.00 -5.91
C THR A 446 41.22 6.45 -6.00
N GLN A 447 41.37 5.14 -6.14
CA GLN A 447 42.68 4.50 -6.31
C GLN A 447 43.35 4.91 -7.62
N GLN A 448 42.59 4.99 -8.73
CA GLN A 448 43.09 5.47 -10.02
C GLN A 448 43.55 6.93 -9.94
N GLN A 449 42.78 7.80 -9.28
CA GLN A 449 43.16 9.20 -9.06
C GLN A 449 44.44 9.32 -8.25
N LEU A 450 44.61 8.48 -7.22
CA LEU A 450 45.81 8.43 -6.39
C LEU A 450 47.05 8.00 -7.19
N ASP A 451 46.90 6.95 -8.01
CA ASP A 451 47.98 6.45 -8.87
C ASP A 451 48.37 7.46 -9.96
N GLU A 452 47.41 8.21 -10.49
CA GLU A 452 47.67 9.27 -11.46
C GLU A 452 48.37 10.49 -10.83
N GLU A 453 47.97 10.90 -9.63
CA GLU A 453 48.68 11.92 -8.82
C GLU A 453 50.13 11.49 -8.56
N LYS A 454 50.34 10.22 -8.19
CA LYS A 454 51.67 9.66 -7.95
C LYS A 454 52.55 9.73 -9.20
N ARG A 455 52.02 9.32 -10.37
CA ARG A 455 52.73 9.43 -11.66
C ARG A 455 53.06 10.88 -12.03
N LYS A 456 52.14 11.82 -11.79
CA LYS A 456 52.37 13.27 -12.04
C LYS A 456 53.50 13.82 -11.15
N ARG A 457 53.60 13.37 -9.90
CA ARG A 457 54.68 13.78 -8.98
C ARG A 457 56.03 13.17 -9.35
N GLU A 458 56.05 11.89 -9.73
CA GLU A 458 57.26 11.20 -10.22
C GLU A 458 57.80 11.86 -11.50
N ALA A 459 56.92 12.21 -12.45
CA ALA A 459 57.29 12.92 -13.68
C ALA A 459 57.83 14.34 -13.43
N ALA A 460 57.42 14.98 -12.33
CA ALA A 460 57.90 16.31 -11.94
C ALA A 460 59.27 16.32 -11.24
N GLY A 461 59.95 15.16 -11.12
CA GLY A 461 61.29 15.06 -10.55
C GLY A 461 61.37 15.41 -9.06
N LYS A 462 60.23 15.40 -8.35
CA LYS A 462 60.20 15.66 -6.90
C LYS A 462 60.58 14.37 -6.17
N SER A 463 61.75 14.40 -5.53
CA SER A 463 62.32 13.33 -4.69
C SER A 463 61.31 12.72 -3.71
N ASN A 464 61.50 11.42 -3.45
CA ASN A 464 60.73 10.48 -2.64
C ASN A 464 60.67 10.80 -1.12
N ASP A 465 60.84 12.05 -0.71
CA ASP A 465 60.57 12.45 0.68
C ASP A 465 59.05 12.47 0.87
N LEU A 466 58.53 11.29 1.22
CA LEU A 466 57.14 11.01 1.57
C LEU A 466 56.68 12.05 2.59
N ASN A 467 55.97 13.05 2.07
CA ASN A 467 55.39 14.12 2.85
C ASN A 467 54.51 13.50 3.95
N PRO A 468 54.71 13.84 5.25
CA PRO A 468 53.88 13.35 6.36
C PRO A 468 52.37 13.45 6.10
N ILE A 469 51.98 14.43 5.28
CA ILE A 469 50.61 14.65 4.81
C ILE A 469 50.05 13.44 4.04
N PHE A 470 50.84 12.76 3.20
CA PHE A 470 50.38 11.59 2.43
C PHE A 470 50.16 10.39 3.35
N PHE A 471 51.04 10.20 4.34
CA PHE A 471 50.89 9.14 5.34
C PHE A 471 49.66 9.38 6.24
N LEU A 472 49.45 10.65 6.65
CA LEU A 472 48.25 11.06 7.40
C LEU A 472 46.97 10.90 6.57
N PHE A 473 46.98 11.21 5.28
CA PHE A 473 45.82 11.05 4.42
C PHE A 473 45.47 9.58 4.19
N LYS A 474 46.48 8.73 3.98
CA LYS A 474 46.31 7.27 3.89
C LYS A 474 45.75 6.71 5.20
N GLN A 475 46.30 7.10 6.34
CA GLN A 475 45.86 6.66 7.66
C GLN A 475 44.45 7.15 8.01
N MET A 476 44.10 8.40 7.65
CA MET A 476 42.74 8.92 7.78
C MET A 476 41.74 8.17 6.89
N ASN A 477 42.13 7.83 5.66
CA ASN A 477 41.27 7.10 4.74
C ASN A 477 41.04 5.65 5.22
N GLU A 478 42.10 4.98 5.70
CA GLU A 478 42.01 3.65 6.33
C GLU A 478 41.13 3.69 7.60
N GLN A 479 41.27 4.70 8.47
CA GLN A 479 40.40 4.87 9.64
C GLN A 479 38.94 5.14 9.25
N THR A 480 38.71 5.96 8.21
CA THR A 480 37.36 6.27 7.74
C THR A 480 36.71 5.04 7.11
N GLN A 481 37.46 4.24 6.36
CA GLN A 481 37.01 2.95 5.83
C GLN A 481 36.66 1.97 6.95
N GLN A 482 37.52 1.85 7.97
CA GLN A 482 37.28 1.00 9.14
C GLN A 482 36.02 1.43 9.91
N GLN A 483 35.81 2.74 10.08
CA GLN A 483 34.62 3.27 10.75
C GLN A 483 33.33 3.01 9.95
N LEU A 484 33.39 3.17 8.63
CA LEU A 484 32.27 2.85 7.74
C LEU A 484 31.96 1.35 7.74
N GLU A 485 32.98 0.49 7.77
CA GLU A 485 32.81 -0.97 7.83
C GLU A 485 32.20 -1.40 9.17
N ASN A 486 32.67 -0.86 10.29
CA ASN A 486 32.08 -1.11 11.60
C ASN A 486 30.62 -0.63 11.69
N ALA A 487 30.31 0.57 11.18
CA ALA A 487 28.94 1.09 11.16
C ALA A 487 28.00 0.25 10.26
N ARG A 488 28.54 -0.36 9.19
CA ARG A 488 27.80 -1.29 8.32
C ARG A 488 27.52 -2.61 9.02
N GLU A 489 28.52 -3.22 9.67
CA GLU A 489 28.34 -4.45 10.44
C GLU A 489 27.31 -4.26 11.56
N GLU A 490 27.34 -3.10 12.22
CA GLU A 490 26.39 -2.78 13.29
C GLU A 490 24.94 -2.63 12.76
N ARG A 491 24.76 -1.97 11.61
CA ARG A 491 23.44 -1.90 10.93
C ARG A 491 22.94 -3.28 10.49
N GLN A 492 23.79 -4.11 9.90
CA GLN A 492 23.42 -5.48 9.50
C GLN A 492 23.05 -6.35 10.70
N ARG A 493 23.82 -6.27 11.81
CA ARG A 493 23.50 -6.99 13.05
C ARG A 493 22.17 -6.53 13.62
N LYS A 494 21.86 -5.24 13.55
CA LYS A 494 20.59 -4.67 13.99
C LYS A 494 19.42 -5.18 13.15
N GLU A 495 19.51 -5.12 11.82
CA GLU A 495 18.46 -5.59 10.91
C GLU A 495 18.23 -7.11 11.04
N MET A 496 19.28 -7.91 11.14
CA MET A 496 19.16 -9.35 11.39
C MET A 496 18.50 -9.66 12.73
N ARG A 497 18.81 -8.89 13.77
CA ARG A 497 18.18 -9.04 15.09
C ARG A 497 16.70 -8.68 15.05
N GLU A 498 16.33 -7.58 14.41
CA GLU A 498 14.93 -7.17 14.26
C GLU A 498 14.12 -8.20 13.45
N ALA A 499 14.68 -8.72 12.35
CA ALA A 499 14.05 -9.78 11.57
C ALA A 499 13.88 -11.09 12.36
N GLN A 500 14.87 -11.47 13.16
CA GLN A 500 14.80 -12.66 14.02
C GLN A 500 13.77 -12.48 15.14
N GLU A 501 13.69 -11.30 15.75
CA GLU A 501 12.69 -10.98 16.78
C GLU A 501 11.27 -11.00 16.21
N GLU A 502 11.05 -10.48 14.99
CA GLU A 502 9.75 -10.55 14.30
C GLU A 502 9.36 -11.98 13.93
N ALA A 503 10.30 -12.79 13.42
CA ALA A 503 10.07 -14.20 13.12
C ALA A 503 9.67 -15.01 14.37
N ASN A 504 10.41 -14.82 15.48
CA ASN A 504 10.09 -15.46 16.76
C ASN A 504 8.70 -15.04 17.28
N ARG A 505 8.31 -13.77 17.08
CA ARG A 505 6.99 -13.28 17.50
C ARG A 505 5.87 -13.94 16.70
N LEU A 506 6.03 -14.06 15.38
CA LEU A 506 5.03 -14.71 14.51
C LEU A 506 4.93 -16.21 14.78
N GLU A 507 6.05 -16.89 15.06
CA GLU A 507 6.04 -18.30 15.46
C GLU A 507 5.30 -18.50 16.78
N LYS A 508 5.52 -17.61 17.76
CA LYS A 508 4.79 -17.62 19.03
C LYS A 508 3.28 -17.39 18.82
N GLU A 509 2.90 -16.39 18.01
CA GLU A 509 1.50 -16.11 17.66
C GLU A 509 0.83 -17.32 16.98
N GLY A 510 1.56 -18.02 16.08
CA GLY A 510 1.09 -19.24 15.42
C GLY A 510 0.90 -20.42 16.37
N ASN A 511 1.85 -20.63 17.29
CA ASN A 511 1.76 -21.68 18.31
C ASN A 511 0.61 -21.41 19.30
N GLU A 512 0.42 -20.17 19.73
CA GLU A 512 -0.73 -19.77 20.57
C GLU A 512 -2.06 -20.00 19.86
N ALA A 513 -2.15 -19.70 18.56
CA ALA A 513 -3.35 -19.97 17.77
C ALA A 513 -3.64 -21.48 17.68
N ARG A 514 -2.62 -22.31 17.53
CA ARG A 514 -2.76 -23.78 17.49
C ARG A 514 -3.26 -24.33 18.82
N ILE A 515 -2.69 -23.88 19.94
CA ILE A 515 -3.12 -24.26 21.29
C ILE A 515 -4.59 -23.87 21.52
N ARG A 516 -5.00 -22.67 21.11
CA ARG A 516 -6.40 -22.23 21.23
C ARG A 516 -7.36 -23.10 20.39
N MET A 517 -6.94 -23.55 19.21
CA MET A 517 -7.74 -24.48 18.40
C MET A 517 -7.86 -25.85 19.09
N GLU A 518 -6.76 -26.41 19.62
CA GLU A 518 -6.78 -27.68 20.34
C GLU A 518 -7.67 -27.61 21.60
N GLN A 519 -7.61 -26.51 22.35
CA GLN A 519 -8.47 -26.28 23.52
C GLN A 519 -9.96 -26.23 23.14
N ARG A 520 -10.31 -25.50 22.07
CA ARG A 520 -11.70 -25.44 21.58
C ARG A 520 -12.20 -26.81 21.11
N ARG A 521 -11.33 -27.59 20.46
CA ARG A 521 -11.66 -28.96 20.03
C ARG A 521 -11.95 -29.85 21.24
N ALA A 522 -11.10 -29.83 22.26
CA ALA A 522 -11.29 -30.59 23.49
C ALA A 522 -12.56 -30.16 24.26
N GLU A 523 -12.87 -28.86 24.27
CA GLU A 523 -14.10 -28.32 24.90
C GLU A 523 -15.36 -28.76 24.13
N ASN A 524 -15.33 -28.72 22.80
CA ASN A 524 -16.44 -29.20 21.98
C ASN A 524 -16.68 -30.70 22.17
N GLU A 525 -15.61 -31.51 22.19
CA GLU A 525 -15.71 -32.95 22.46
C GLU A 525 -16.30 -33.24 23.84
N ARG A 526 -15.91 -32.48 24.87
CA ARG A 526 -16.48 -32.60 26.22
C ARG A 526 -17.98 -32.24 26.24
N ASN A 527 -18.36 -31.16 25.56
CA ASN A 527 -19.75 -30.74 25.46
C ASN A 527 -20.61 -31.74 24.68
N GLU A 528 -20.05 -32.43 23.68
CA GLU A 528 -20.76 -33.49 22.97
C GLU A 528 -20.98 -34.72 23.85
N ARG A 529 -19.98 -35.17 24.62
CA ARG A 529 -20.14 -36.29 25.56
C ARG A 529 -21.23 -36.01 26.60
N ASN A 530 -21.23 -34.82 27.20
CA ASN A 530 -22.26 -34.44 28.18
C ASN A 530 -23.68 -34.46 27.55
N ARG A 531 -23.81 -34.00 26.30
CA ARG A 531 -25.10 -34.02 25.59
C ARG A 531 -25.57 -35.42 25.20
N GLU A 532 -24.63 -36.34 25.00
CA GLU A 532 -24.91 -37.74 24.71
C GLU A 532 -25.32 -38.49 25.97
N GLU A 533 -24.66 -38.23 27.11
CA GLU A 533 -25.07 -38.69 28.43
C GLU A 533 -26.49 -38.22 28.79
N ASP A 534 -26.80 -36.93 28.61
CA ASP A 534 -28.15 -36.37 28.83
C ASP A 534 -29.22 -37.04 27.94
N ARG A 535 -28.87 -37.45 26.71
CA ARG A 535 -29.80 -38.16 25.82
C ARG A 535 -30.04 -39.58 26.31
N ASN A 536 -28.97 -40.28 26.67
CA ASN A 536 -29.04 -41.65 27.16
C ASN A 536 -29.84 -41.72 28.47
N GLU A 537 -29.69 -40.74 29.37
CA GLU A 537 -30.51 -40.63 30.58
C GLU A 537 -31.99 -40.45 30.26
N ARG A 538 -32.33 -39.54 29.33
CA ARG A 538 -33.73 -39.31 28.91
C ARG A 538 -34.34 -40.50 28.19
N GLU A 539 -33.56 -41.24 27.41
CA GLU A 539 -34.00 -42.47 26.76
C GLU A 539 -34.22 -43.60 27.77
N ALA A 540 -33.35 -43.72 28.79
CA ALA A 540 -33.53 -44.65 29.90
C ALA A 540 -34.77 -44.31 30.74
N GLU A 541 -35.01 -43.04 31.05
CA GLU A 541 -36.24 -42.59 31.74
C GLU A 541 -37.49 -42.91 30.92
N ARG A 542 -37.47 -42.72 29.60
CA ARG A 542 -38.58 -43.09 28.71
C ARG A 542 -38.82 -44.59 28.61
N ALA A 543 -37.81 -45.42 28.79
CA ALA A 543 -37.95 -46.87 28.77
C ALA A 543 -38.51 -47.43 30.09
N LEU A 544 -38.42 -46.66 31.19
CA LEU A 544 -38.93 -47.02 32.51
C LEU A 544 -40.39 -46.59 32.73
N LEU A 545 -40.90 -45.63 31.95
CA LEU A 545 -42.29 -45.18 31.90
C LEU A 545 -43.10 -46.04 30.91
#